data_AF-A0A7C4R075-F1
#
_entry.id   AF-A0A7C4R075-F1
#
_cell.length_a   1.000
_cell.length_b   1.000
_cell.length_c   1.000
_cell.angle_alpha   90.00
_cell.angle_beta   90.00
_cell.angle_gamma   90.00
#
_symmetry.space_group_name_H-M   'P 1'
#
loop_
_entity.id
_entity.type
_entity.pdbx_description
1 polymer ?
#
loop_
_entity_poly.entity_id
_entity_poly.type
_entity_poly.pdbx_seq_one_letter_code
_entity_poly.pdbx_strand_id
1 'polypeptide(L)'
;MKQKYELLKDDDGRRILIREYAELDKDVMSLLCEESYERKTLKAAQAAGREALIRALRTKNLYPPSLYAGRIADQVAQMLGSRGPETAELVFDDLEFLSRAPDTAAAAVVYEAEVPEIDELLDAGLEEEKFEEGEEVSKIDSSLKIEDDEFVDIDDES
;
A
#
# COMPACT_ATOMS: atom_id res chain seq x y z
N MET A 1 4.59 13.75 -12.42
CA MET A 1 5.27 13.31 -11.19
C MET A 1 5.97 12.02 -11.54
N LYS A 2 7.29 11.96 -11.37
CA LYS A 2 8.06 10.78 -11.72
C LYS A 2 8.51 10.04 -10.45
N GLN A 3 8.46 8.72 -10.51
CA GLN A 3 8.92 7.81 -9.47
C GLN A 3 10.00 6.90 -10.04
N LYS A 4 11.05 6.63 -9.27
CA LYS A 4 12.14 5.76 -9.69
C LYS A 4 12.44 4.74 -8.60
N TYR A 5 12.63 3.49 -9.01
CA TYR A 5 13.08 2.42 -8.14
C TYR A 5 14.41 1.87 -8.64
N GLU A 6 15.41 1.82 -7.77
CA GLU A 6 16.69 1.17 -8.03
C GLU A 6 16.74 -0.15 -7.26
N LEU A 7 16.96 -1.25 -7.97
CA LEU A 7 17.07 -2.59 -7.42
C LEU A 7 18.52 -3.02 -7.49
N LEU A 8 19.11 -3.37 -6.35
CA LEU A 8 20.49 -3.81 -6.26
C LEU A 8 20.55 -5.20 -5.64
N LYS A 9 21.25 -6.11 -6.31
CA LYS A 9 21.60 -7.41 -5.77
C LYS A 9 23.01 -7.36 -5.24
N ASP A 10 23.13 -7.67 -3.95
CA ASP A 10 24.39 -7.66 -3.22
C ASP A 10 25.42 -8.63 -3.84
N ASP A 11 26.72 -8.40 -3.60
CA ASP A 11 27.82 -9.17 -4.19
C ASP A 11 27.78 -10.64 -3.78
N ASP A 12 27.40 -10.90 -2.53
CA ASP A 12 27.17 -12.26 -2.00
C ASP A 12 25.87 -12.89 -2.56
N GLY A 13 25.04 -12.11 -3.24
CA GLY A 13 23.74 -12.50 -3.76
C GLY A 13 22.81 -13.00 -2.67
N ARG A 14 22.97 -12.54 -1.42
CA ARG A 14 22.16 -12.93 -0.26
C ARG A 14 20.98 -12.01 -0.03
N ARG A 15 21.09 -10.75 -0.48
CA ARG A 15 20.08 -9.71 -0.28
C ARG A 15 19.78 -8.99 -1.58
N ILE A 16 18.57 -8.46 -1.66
CA ILE A 16 18.15 -7.49 -2.67
C ILE A 16 17.79 -6.22 -1.93
N LEU A 17 18.39 -5.11 -2.33
CA LEU A 17 18.09 -3.77 -1.86
C LEU A 17 17.17 -3.09 -2.87
N ILE A 18 16.13 -2.42 -2.40
CA ILE A 18 15.24 -1.62 -3.23
C ILE A 18 15.24 -0.21 -2.68
N ARG A 19 15.61 0.76 -3.53
CA ARG A 19 15.61 2.18 -3.21
C ARG A 19 14.51 2.88 -3.99
N GLU A 20 13.71 3.67 -3.30
CA GLU A 20 12.66 4.49 -3.87
C GLU A 20 13.12 5.94 -3.94
N TYR A 21 12.93 6.55 -5.11
CA TYR A 21 13.19 7.94 -5.38
C TYR A 21 11.94 8.59 -5.95
N ALA A 22 11.65 9.82 -5.53
CA ALA A 22 10.58 10.63 -6.08
C ALA A 22 11.07 12.01 -6.47
N GLU A 23 10.38 12.62 -7.43
CA GLU A 23 10.53 14.03 -7.76
C GLU A 23 9.83 14.90 -6.69
N LEU A 24 10.59 15.37 -5.68
CA LEU A 24 10.09 16.27 -4.64
C LEU A 24 10.16 17.75 -5.08
N ASP A 25 11.24 18.10 -5.78
CA ASP A 25 11.43 19.37 -6.46
C ASP A 25 11.47 19.13 -7.97
N LYS A 26 11.11 20.15 -8.75
CA LYS A 26 11.07 20.05 -10.22
C LYS A 26 12.43 19.59 -10.76
N ASP A 27 12.41 18.50 -11.51
CA ASP A 27 13.59 17.87 -12.12
C ASP A 27 14.64 17.33 -11.11
N VAL A 28 14.31 17.22 -9.82
CA VAL A 28 15.20 16.70 -8.76
C VAL A 28 14.61 15.45 -8.12
N MET A 29 15.33 14.33 -8.27
CA MET A 29 14.99 13.06 -7.63
C MET A 29 15.62 12.96 -6.24
N SER A 30 14.79 12.78 -5.22
CA SER A 30 15.21 12.59 -3.83
C SER A 30 14.97 11.15 -3.41
N LEU A 31 15.94 10.57 -2.69
CA LEU A 31 15.78 9.25 -2.06
C LEU A 31 14.72 9.36 -0.95
N LEU A 32 13.66 8.57 -1.03
CA LEU A 32 12.59 8.53 -0.04
C LEU A 32 12.76 7.37 0.93
N CYS A 33 13.09 6.19 0.40
CA CYS A 33 13.12 4.96 1.16
C CYS A 33 14.17 4.00 0.62
N GLU A 34 14.71 3.16 1.50
CA GLU A 34 15.56 2.02 1.17
C GLU A 34 15.11 0.83 2.00
N GLU A 35 14.81 -0.29 1.36
CA GLU A 35 14.41 -1.54 2.01
C GLU A 35 15.28 -2.69 1.56
N SER A 36 15.69 -3.53 2.52
CA SER A 36 16.56 -4.69 2.27
C SER A 36 15.81 -5.99 2.50
N TYR A 37 15.88 -6.88 1.51
CA TYR A 37 15.14 -8.12 1.48
C TYR A 37 16.10 -9.31 1.46
N GLU A 38 15.84 -10.31 2.29
CA GLU A 38 16.57 -11.57 2.23
C GLU A 38 16.17 -12.39 0.99
N ARG A 39 17.17 -12.86 0.23
CA ARG A 39 16.93 -13.65 -0.98
C ARG A 39 16.16 -14.94 -0.70
N LYS A 40 16.35 -15.56 0.45
CA LYS A 40 15.63 -16.79 0.84
C LYS A 40 14.13 -16.53 0.92
N THR A 41 13.75 -15.44 1.57
CA THR A 41 12.35 -15.01 1.72
C THR A 41 11.74 -14.67 0.37
N LEU A 42 12.45 -13.91 -0.47
CA LEU A 42 11.97 -13.57 -1.81
C LEU A 42 11.83 -14.80 -2.71
N LYS A 43 12.75 -15.77 -2.64
CA LYS A 43 12.62 -17.04 -3.37
C LYS A 43 11.42 -17.86 -2.91
N ALA A 44 11.17 -17.92 -1.61
CA ALA A 44 9.99 -18.62 -1.08
C ALA A 44 8.70 -17.95 -1.56
N ALA A 45 8.64 -16.62 -1.53
CA ALA A 45 7.52 -15.86 -2.06
C ALA A 45 7.34 -16.04 -3.58
N GLN A 46 8.44 -16.00 -4.34
CA GLN A 46 8.43 -16.28 -5.79
C GLN A 46 7.88 -17.68 -6.11
N ALA A 47 8.27 -18.70 -5.32
CA ALA A 47 7.77 -20.06 -5.50
C ALA A 47 6.27 -20.20 -5.17
N ALA A 48 5.75 -19.38 -4.25
CA ALA A 48 4.34 -19.31 -3.92
C ALA A 48 3.50 -18.55 -4.97
N GLY A 49 4.15 -17.81 -5.88
CA GLY A 49 3.52 -17.13 -7.01
C GLY A 49 3.74 -15.62 -7.03
N ARG A 50 3.33 -14.99 -8.13
CA ARG A 50 3.56 -13.55 -8.38
C ARG A 50 2.93 -12.65 -7.32
N GLU A 51 1.67 -12.91 -6.95
CA GLU A 51 0.96 -12.13 -5.93
C GLU A 51 1.61 -12.25 -4.54
N ALA A 52 2.14 -13.44 -4.21
CA ALA A 52 2.86 -13.64 -2.97
C ALA A 52 4.18 -12.86 -2.95
N LEU A 53 4.89 -12.78 -4.07
CA LEU A 53 6.08 -11.94 -4.22
C LEU A 53 5.75 -10.45 -4.11
N ILE A 54 4.68 -9.98 -4.76
CA ILE A 54 4.20 -8.59 -4.63
C ILE A 54 3.88 -8.27 -3.17
N ARG A 55 3.20 -9.18 -2.47
CA ARG A 55 2.88 -9.01 -1.04
C ARG A 55 4.13 -8.97 -0.17
N ALA A 56 5.15 -9.76 -0.48
CA ALA A 56 6.41 -9.76 0.25
C ALA A 56 7.23 -8.48 0.04
N LEU A 57 7.12 -7.85 -1.15
CA LEU A 57 7.78 -6.59 -1.48
C LEU A 57 7.06 -5.37 -0.92
N ARG A 58 5.79 -5.50 -0.55
CA ARG A 58 5.01 -4.45 0.10
C ARG A 58 5.20 -4.52 1.60
N THR A 59 5.92 -3.55 2.15
CA THR A 59 6.16 -3.41 3.58
C THR A 59 5.45 -2.16 4.10
N LYS A 60 5.59 -1.88 5.40
CA LYS A 60 5.09 -0.64 6.00
C LYS A 60 5.81 0.60 5.45
N ASN A 61 7.07 0.45 5.04
CA ASN A 61 7.92 1.55 4.60
C ASN A 61 7.96 1.68 3.07
N LEU A 62 7.73 0.58 2.35
CA LEU A 62 7.72 0.55 0.89
C LEU A 62 6.39 -0.04 0.40
N TYR A 63 5.48 0.80 -0.07
CA TYR A 63 4.15 0.38 -0.52
C TYR A 63 3.80 0.93 -1.92
N PRO A 64 4.48 0.47 -2.98
CA PRO A 64 4.25 0.98 -4.32
C PRO A 64 2.84 0.66 -4.84
N PRO A 65 2.24 1.53 -5.68
CA PRO A 65 1.01 1.26 -6.41
C PRO A 65 1.04 -0.08 -7.14
N SER A 66 -0.13 -0.73 -7.31
CA SER A 66 -0.20 -2.12 -7.80
C SER A 66 0.47 -2.35 -9.15
N LEU A 67 0.39 -1.36 -10.04
CA LEU A 67 1.07 -1.42 -11.33
C LEU A 67 2.60 -1.46 -11.18
N TYR A 68 3.15 -0.61 -10.30
CA TYR A 68 4.59 -0.50 -10.07
C TYR A 68 5.08 -1.72 -9.30
N ALA A 69 4.33 -2.15 -8.27
CA ALA A 69 4.61 -3.34 -7.50
C ALA A 69 4.72 -4.60 -8.39
N GLY A 70 3.84 -4.73 -9.40
CA GLY A 70 3.91 -5.81 -10.38
C GLY A 70 5.21 -5.76 -11.19
N ARG A 71 5.57 -4.60 -11.74
CA ARG A 71 6.82 -4.41 -12.51
C ARG A 71 8.07 -4.66 -11.66
N ILE A 72 8.08 -4.17 -10.42
CA ILE A 72 9.16 -4.40 -9.46
C ILE A 72 9.28 -5.90 -9.16
N ALA A 73 8.16 -6.59 -8.89
CA ALA A 73 8.17 -8.03 -8.65
C ALA A 73 8.69 -8.83 -9.84
N ASP A 74 8.31 -8.46 -11.06
CA ASP A 74 8.79 -9.11 -12.28
C ASP A 74 10.31 -8.91 -12.46
N GLN A 75 10.83 -7.71 -12.15
CA GLN A 75 12.27 -7.45 -12.19
C GLN A 75 13.04 -8.20 -11.09
N VAL A 76 12.52 -8.20 -9.85
CA VAL A 76 13.08 -8.98 -8.74
C VAL A 76 13.13 -10.46 -9.10
N ALA A 77 12.07 -11.01 -9.69
CA ALA A 77 12.02 -12.41 -10.12
C ALA A 77 13.12 -12.75 -11.13
N GLN A 78 13.43 -11.85 -12.07
CA GLN A 78 14.55 -12.00 -13.01
C GLN A 78 15.90 -11.97 -12.28
N MET A 79 16.10 -10.99 -11.39
CA MET A 79 17.34 -10.84 -10.62
C MET A 79 17.60 -12.02 -9.67
N LEU A 80 16.55 -12.69 -9.18
CA LEU A 80 16.68 -13.90 -8.37
C LEU A 80 17.23 -15.09 -9.16
N GLY A 81 16.94 -15.15 -10.47
CA GLY A 81 17.38 -16.17 -11.41
C GLY A 81 18.76 -15.91 -12.02
N SER A 82 19.22 -14.67 -12.06
CA SER A 82 20.54 -14.30 -12.57
C SER A 82 21.69 -14.74 -11.64
N ARG A 83 22.91 -14.84 -12.18
CA ARG A 83 24.13 -15.16 -11.44
C ARG A 83 25.01 -13.92 -11.29
N GLY A 84 25.42 -13.59 -10.07
CA GLY A 84 26.26 -12.43 -9.76
C GLY A 84 25.49 -11.21 -9.25
N PRO A 85 26.21 -10.13 -8.90
CA PRO A 85 25.63 -8.83 -8.60
C PRO A 85 24.95 -8.25 -9.84
N GLU A 86 23.84 -7.58 -9.63
CA GLU A 86 23.01 -7.01 -10.68
C GLU A 86 22.32 -5.76 -10.16
N THR A 87 22.28 -4.73 -10.99
CA THR A 87 21.56 -3.48 -10.71
C THR A 87 20.54 -3.25 -11.82
N ALA A 88 19.33 -2.87 -11.45
CA ALA A 88 18.27 -2.52 -12.38
C ALA A 88 17.58 -1.23 -11.94
N GLU A 89 17.21 -0.40 -12.90
CA GLU A 89 16.50 0.85 -12.66
C GLU A 89 15.12 0.79 -13.33
N LEU A 90 14.08 1.16 -12.59
CA LEU A 90 12.71 1.26 -13.06
C LEU A 90 12.22 2.69 -12.87
N VAL A 91 11.87 3.36 -13.96
CA VAL A 91 11.33 4.73 -13.93
C VAL A 91 9.87 4.69 -14.36
N PHE A 92 9.03 5.40 -13.61
CA PHE A 92 7.60 5.53 -13.84
C PHE A 92 7.25 7.01 -13.96
N ASP A 93 6.49 7.35 -15.00
CA ASP A 93 5.90 8.68 -15.15
C ASP A 93 4.37 8.57 -15.03
N ASP A 94 3.83 9.15 -13.96
CA ASP A 94 2.41 9.09 -13.69
C ASP A 94 1.58 9.75 -14.81
N LEU A 95 2.13 10.76 -15.52
CA LEU A 95 1.43 11.43 -16.63
C LEU A 95 1.27 10.52 -17.85
N GLU A 96 2.28 9.72 -18.16
CA GLU A 96 2.18 8.72 -19.23
C GLU A 96 1.13 7.66 -18.90
N PHE A 97 0.99 7.31 -17.62
CA PHE A 97 -0.02 6.35 -17.21
C PHE A 97 -1.44 6.95 -17.24
N LEU A 98 -1.63 8.16 -16.72
CA LEU A 98 -2.93 8.83 -16.67
C LEU A 98 -3.45 9.27 -18.04
N SER A 99 -2.56 9.54 -19.00
CA SER A 99 -2.94 9.90 -20.37
C SER A 99 -3.34 8.69 -21.22
N ARG A 100 -3.10 7.46 -20.75
CA ARG A 100 -3.57 6.25 -21.41
C ARG A 100 -5.09 6.17 -21.30
N ALA A 101 -5.77 6.24 -22.44
CA ALA A 101 -7.22 5.99 -22.49
C ALA A 101 -7.52 4.62 -21.84
N PRO A 102 -8.55 4.51 -20.99
CA PRO A 102 -8.95 3.21 -20.45
C PRO A 102 -9.21 2.28 -21.64
N ASP A 103 -8.65 1.07 -21.60
CA ASP A 103 -9.02 0.01 -22.54
C ASP A 103 -10.51 -0.30 -22.30
N THR A 104 -11.39 0.38 -23.04
CA THR A 104 -12.84 0.38 -22.90
C THR A 104 -13.49 -0.99 -23.10
N ALA A 105 -12.71 -2.00 -23.48
CA ALA A 105 -13.20 -3.35 -23.75
C ALA A 105 -13.53 -4.19 -22.50
N ALA A 106 -12.91 -3.92 -21.34
CA ALA A 106 -13.12 -4.75 -20.15
C ALA A 106 -14.12 -4.16 -19.14
N ALA A 107 -14.27 -2.84 -19.09
CA ALA A 107 -15.14 -2.17 -18.13
C ALA A 107 -16.63 -2.17 -18.54
N ALA A 108 -16.94 -2.33 -19.84
CA ALA A 108 -18.31 -2.35 -20.33
C ALA A 108 -19.08 -3.63 -19.94
N VAL A 109 -18.39 -4.74 -19.66
CA VAL A 109 -19.04 -6.04 -19.41
C VAL A 109 -19.65 -6.14 -17.99
N VAL A 110 -19.22 -5.28 -17.05
CA VAL A 110 -19.63 -5.40 -15.63
C VAL A 110 -20.92 -4.62 -15.32
N TYR A 111 -21.31 -3.64 -16.14
CA TYR A 111 -22.49 -2.79 -15.89
C TYR A 111 -23.77 -3.23 -16.62
N GLU A 112 -23.71 -4.27 -17.46
CA GLU A 112 -24.91 -4.87 -18.09
C GLU A 112 -25.46 -6.07 -17.31
N ALA A 113 -25.13 -6.20 -16.02
CA ALA A 113 -26.00 -6.97 -15.13
C ALA A 113 -27.24 -6.11 -14.88
N GLU A 114 -28.42 -6.61 -15.24
CA GLU A 114 -29.72 -5.99 -14.98
C GLU A 114 -29.73 -5.38 -13.57
N VAL A 115 -29.68 -4.05 -13.51
CA VAL A 115 -29.85 -3.33 -12.25
C VAL A 115 -31.32 -3.49 -11.91
N PRO A 116 -31.70 -4.17 -10.81
CA PRO A 116 -33.10 -4.22 -10.41
C PRO A 116 -33.62 -2.78 -10.28
N GLU A 117 -34.86 -2.56 -10.72
CA GLU A 117 -35.47 -1.23 -10.70
C GLU A 117 -35.38 -0.66 -9.27
N ILE A 118 -35.12 0.64 -9.13
CA ILE A 118 -34.94 1.30 -7.83
C ILE A 118 -36.14 1.04 -6.90
N ASP A 119 -37.33 0.82 -7.48
CA ASP A 119 -38.56 0.47 -6.77
C ASP A 119 -38.50 -0.92 -6.10
N GLU A 120 -37.83 -1.93 -6.68
CA GLU A 120 -37.65 -3.24 -6.03
C GLU A 120 -36.65 -3.18 -4.86
N LEU A 121 -35.71 -2.24 -4.88
CA LEU A 121 -34.77 -2.00 -3.79
C LEU A 121 -35.40 -1.26 -2.60
N LEU A 122 -36.40 -0.41 -2.85
CA LEU A 122 -37.14 0.31 -1.81
C LEU A 122 -38.04 -0.63 -0.99
N ASP A 123 -38.53 -1.71 -1.60
CA ASP A 123 -39.39 -2.70 -0.95
C ASP A 123 -38.59 -3.76 -0.14
N ALA A 124 -37.25 -3.80 -0.27
CA ALA A 124 -36.42 -4.91 0.23
C ALA A 124 -35.81 -4.73 1.63
N GLY A 125 -36.32 -3.85 2.51
CA GLY A 125 -35.81 -3.86 3.89
C GLY A 125 -36.04 -2.66 4.79
N LEU A 126 -37.15 -1.94 4.66
CA LEU A 126 -37.67 -1.19 5.80
C LEU A 126 -38.81 -1.99 6.42
N GLU A 127 -38.49 -3.17 6.94
CA GLU A 127 -39.31 -3.68 8.03
C GLU A 127 -39.25 -2.61 9.12
N GLU A 128 -40.41 -2.18 9.61
CA GLU A 128 -40.54 -1.43 10.85
C GLU A 128 -40.09 -2.35 12.00
N GLU A 129 -38.82 -2.75 12.02
CA GLU A 129 -38.16 -3.20 13.23
C GLU A 129 -38.20 -1.98 14.15
N LYS A 130 -39.25 -1.98 14.96
CA LYS A 130 -39.42 -1.20 16.15
C LYS A 130 -38.06 -1.16 16.84
N PHE A 131 -37.32 -0.07 16.64
CA PHE A 131 -36.07 0.17 17.34
C PHE A 131 -36.35 -0.17 18.80
N GLU A 132 -35.68 -1.19 19.34
CA GLU A 132 -35.75 -1.44 20.77
C GLU A 132 -35.23 -0.16 21.41
N GLU A 133 -36.13 0.55 22.07
CA GLU A 133 -35.84 1.72 22.89
C GLU A 133 -34.80 1.24 23.90
N GLY A 134 -33.53 1.52 23.59
CA GLY A 134 -32.40 1.00 24.32
C GLY A 134 -32.59 1.26 25.80
N GLU A 135 -32.36 0.24 26.63
CA GLU A 135 -32.50 0.35 28.08
C GLU A 135 -31.79 1.62 28.57
N GLU A 136 -32.53 2.46 29.29
CA GLU A 136 -32.00 3.65 29.96
C GLU A 136 -30.72 3.26 30.70
N VAL A 137 -29.62 3.95 30.40
CA VAL A 137 -28.31 3.71 31.01
C VAL A 137 -28.42 4.03 32.52
N SER A 138 -28.78 3.03 33.32
CA SER A 138 -28.93 3.21 34.74
C SER A 138 -27.55 3.19 35.40
N LYS A 139 -27.10 4.37 35.84
CA LYS A 139 -26.02 4.60 36.81
C LYS A 139 -24.60 4.20 36.36
N ILE A 140 -23.92 5.17 35.77
CA ILE A 140 -22.45 5.20 35.68
C ILE A 140 -21.88 5.76 37.01
N ASP A 141 -21.67 4.89 38.00
CA ASP A 141 -20.98 5.22 39.27
C ASP A 141 -19.46 4.96 39.19
N SER A 142 -18.84 5.24 38.03
CA SER A 142 -17.38 5.18 37.90
C SER A 142 -16.81 6.59 37.96
N SER A 143 -16.44 7.05 39.16
CA SER A 143 -15.61 8.25 39.31
C SER A 143 -14.23 7.95 38.71
N LEU A 144 -13.92 8.57 37.57
CA LEU A 144 -12.57 8.61 37.02
C LEU A 144 -11.68 9.33 38.05
N LYS A 145 -10.66 8.66 38.59
CA LYS A 145 -9.63 9.33 39.40
C LYS A 145 -8.62 9.93 38.43
N ILE A 146 -8.58 11.25 38.39
CA ILE A 146 -7.51 12.01 37.74
C ILE A 146 -6.35 12.00 38.73
N GLU A 147 -5.21 11.41 38.35
CA GLU A 147 -3.96 11.66 39.06
C GLU A 147 -3.50 13.07 38.67
N ASP A 148 -3.38 13.96 39.67
CA ASP A 148 -2.72 15.25 39.51
C ASP A 148 -1.23 14.98 39.28
N ASP A 149 -0.85 14.69 38.03
CA ASP A 149 0.54 14.80 37.62
C ASP A 149 0.92 16.28 37.73
N GLU A 150 1.76 16.56 38.72
CA GLU A 150 2.39 17.84 39.01
C GLU A 150 2.97 18.42 37.71
N PHE A 151 2.39 19.53 37.23
CA PHE A 151 2.95 20.30 36.14
C PHE A 151 4.38 20.72 36.53
N VAL A 152 5.38 20.14 35.87
CA VAL A 152 6.74 20.68 35.92
C VAL A 152 6.73 21.94 35.06
N ASP A 153 6.64 23.10 35.71
CA ASP A 153 6.94 24.38 35.09
C ASP A 153 8.38 24.31 34.53
N ILE A 154 8.49 24.23 33.20
CA ILE A 154 9.77 24.43 32.52
C ILE A 154 10.05 25.93 32.60
N ASP A 155 10.89 26.32 33.57
CA ASP A 155 11.50 27.64 33.61
C ASP A 155 12.27 27.88 32.31
N ASP A 156 11.86 28.92 31.59
CA ASP A 156 12.48 29.44 30.38
C ASP A 156 13.76 30.22 30.76
N GLU A 157 14.88 29.53 30.94
CA GLU A 157 16.19 30.17 31.14
C GLU A 157 16.83 30.55 29.78
N SER A 158 16.60 31.82 29.42
CA SER A 158 17.46 32.82 28.73
C SER A 158 18.80 32.37 28.12
#